data_AF-A0A2E3VW49-F1
#
_entry.id   AF-A0A2E3VW49-F1
#
_cell.length_a   1.000
_cell.length_b   1.000
_cell.length_c   1.000
_cell.angle_alpha   90.00
_cell.angle_beta   90.00
_cell.angle_gamma   90.00
#
_symmetry.space_group_name_H-M   'P 1'
#
loop_
_entity.id
_entity.type
_entity.pdbx_description
1 polymer ?
#
loop_
_entity_poly.entity_id
_entity_poly.type
_entity_poly.pdbx_seq_one_letter_code
_entity_poly.pdbx_strand_id
1 'polypeptide(L)'
;MNYHDLKVAHIFFAFVTIALSSALFSGAEGKSKKIIYGLSTLLLIGTGFAIMGRFGIKHSPPYPTWINIKIGLWLVLTIATPIVVKRYPQKATRLFWPWVVLALFATMMAVYKPM
;
A
#
# COMPACT_ATOMS: atom_id res chain seq x y z
N MET A 1 -4.04 -19.25 -9.47
CA MET A 1 -4.85 -18.08 -9.05
C MET A 1 -5.40 -17.39 -10.28
N ASN A 2 -6.72 -17.29 -10.34
CA ASN A 2 -7.43 -16.50 -11.34
C ASN A 2 -7.34 -14.99 -10.97
N TYR A 3 -7.78 -14.12 -11.87
CA TYR A 3 -7.83 -12.67 -11.65
C TYR A 3 -8.56 -12.29 -10.35
N HIS A 4 -9.66 -12.98 -10.05
CA HIS A 4 -10.44 -12.76 -8.84
C HIS A 4 -9.61 -13.02 -7.57
N ASP A 5 -8.90 -14.14 -7.51
CA ASP A 5 -8.06 -14.50 -6.36
C ASP A 5 -6.96 -13.48 -6.11
N LEU A 6 -6.33 -12.98 -7.19
CA LEU A 6 -5.29 -11.95 -7.09
C LEU A 6 -5.85 -10.62 -6.59
N LYS A 7 -7.07 -10.27 -7.02
CA LYS A 7 -7.76 -9.05 -6.56
C LYS A 7 -8.08 -9.13 -5.07
N VAL A 8 -8.60 -10.27 -4.60
CA VAL A 8 -8.87 -10.53 -3.19
C VAL A 8 -7.56 -10.48 -2.39
N ALA A 9 -6.50 -11.14 -2.86
CA ALA A 9 -5.20 -11.11 -2.22
C ALA A 9 -4.62 -9.69 -2.10
N HIS A 10 -4.72 -8.88 -3.16
CA HIS A 10 -4.24 -7.49 -3.14
C HIS A 10 -4.99 -6.62 -2.12
N ILE A 11 -6.32 -6.76 -2.06
CA ILE A 11 -7.14 -6.06 -1.07
C ILE A 11 -6.79 -6.53 0.34
N PHE A 12 -6.64 -7.85 0.54
CA PHE A 12 -6.24 -8.43 1.82
C PHE A 12 -4.89 -7.85 2.29
N PHE A 13 -3.87 -7.83 1.43
CA PHE A 13 -2.58 -7.24 1.78
C PHE A 13 -2.66 -5.74 2.03
N ALA A 14 -3.53 -5.00 1.32
CA ALA A 14 -3.76 -3.58 1.59
C ALA A 14 -4.29 -3.37 3.02
N PHE A 15 -5.30 -4.15 3.43
CA PHE A 15 -5.83 -4.13 4.79
C PHE A 15 -4.78 -4.49 5.84
N VAL A 16 -4.02 -5.57 5.61
CA VAL A 16 -2.94 -6.00 6.51
C VAL A 16 -1.87 -4.91 6.65
N THR A 17 -1.45 -4.29 5.54
CA THR A 17 -0.47 -3.19 5.58
C THR A 17 -1.00 -1.99 6.36
N ILE A 18 -2.25 -1.59 6.17
CA ILE A 18 -2.85 -0.47 6.92
C ILE A 18 -2.97 -0.80 8.41
N ALA A 19 -3.37 -2.01 8.77
CA ALA A 19 -3.46 -2.47 10.15
C ALA A 19 -2.07 -2.47 10.83
N LEU A 20 -1.05 -2.94 10.13
CA LEU A 20 0.33 -2.92 10.61
C LEU A 20 0.90 -1.50 10.69
N SER A 21 0.55 -0.61 9.75
CA SER A 21 0.87 0.82 9.86
C SER A 21 0.29 1.40 11.15
N SER A 22 -0.98 1.14 11.47
CA SER A 22 -1.61 1.60 12.71
C SER A 22 -0.80 1.18 13.95
N ALA A 23 -0.39 -0.10 14.02
CA ALA A 23 0.46 -0.59 15.10
C ALA A 23 1.81 0.14 15.17
N LEU A 24 2.45 0.41 14.02
CA LEU A 24 3.70 1.18 14.01
C LEU A 24 3.49 2.62 14.47
N PHE A 25 2.40 3.28 14.05
CA PHE A 25 2.05 4.65 14.43
C PHE A 25 1.57 4.78 15.88
N SER A 26 1.12 3.70 16.51
CA SER A 26 0.77 3.66 17.93
C SER A 26 2.00 3.45 18.85
N GLY A 27 3.21 3.44 18.28
CA GLY A 27 4.44 3.18 19.03
C GLY A 27 4.65 1.71 19.40
N ALA A 28 3.96 0.78 18.73
CA ALA A 28 4.12 -0.63 19.06
C ALA A 28 5.54 -1.10 18.72
N GLU A 29 6.30 -1.47 19.74
CA GLU A 29 7.67 -1.94 19.58
C GLU A 29 7.73 -3.41 19.16
N GLY A 30 8.86 -3.81 18.58
CA GLY A 30 9.15 -5.18 18.17
C GLY A 30 9.72 -5.30 16.76
N LYS A 31 10.86 -6.00 16.64
CA LYS A 31 11.52 -6.30 15.35
C LYS A 31 10.57 -7.06 14.41
N SER A 32 9.80 -8.00 14.95
CA SER A 32 8.84 -8.82 14.20
C SER A 32 7.78 -7.97 13.50
N LYS A 33 7.22 -6.94 14.16
CA LYS A 33 6.19 -6.06 13.57
C LYS A 33 6.73 -5.29 12.36
N LYS A 34 7.97 -4.79 12.45
CA LYS A 34 8.63 -4.08 11.34
C LYS A 34 8.91 -5.01 10.15
N ILE A 35 9.32 -6.25 10.42
CA ILE A 35 9.55 -7.26 9.38
C ILE A 35 8.24 -7.65 8.70
N ILE A 36 7.20 -7.97 9.49
CA ILE A 36 5.88 -8.34 8.97
C ILE A 36 5.27 -7.18 8.17
N TYR A 37 5.43 -5.93 8.64
CA TYR A 37 5.06 -4.75 7.88
C TYR A 37 5.78 -4.73 6.53
N GLY A 38 7.12 -4.82 6.51
CA GLY A 38 7.91 -4.86 5.28
C GLY A 38 7.45 -5.96 4.31
N LEU A 39 7.26 -7.19 4.80
CA LEU A 39 6.74 -8.30 4.00
C LEU A 39 5.35 -8.01 3.45
N SER A 40 4.45 -7.44 4.25
CA SER A 40 3.11 -7.05 3.79
C SER A 40 3.18 -6.02 2.67
N THR A 41 4.09 -5.03 2.75
CA THR A 41 4.25 -4.02 1.70
C THR A 41 4.76 -4.62 0.39
N LEU A 42 5.68 -5.59 0.47
CA LEU A 42 6.17 -6.31 -0.71
C LEU A 42 5.05 -7.15 -1.35
N LEU A 43 4.24 -7.83 -0.54
CA LEU A 43 3.12 -8.63 -1.05
C LEU A 43 2.00 -7.75 -1.63
N LEU A 44 1.72 -6.60 -1.02
CA LEU A 44 0.79 -5.60 -1.55
C LEU A 44 1.22 -5.10 -2.94
N ILE A 45 2.48 -4.69 -3.07
CA ILE A 45 3.02 -4.20 -4.35
C ILE A 45 3.10 -5.34 -5.37
N GLY A 46 3.61 -6.51 -4.97
CA GLY A 46 3.77 -7.69 -5.83
C GLY A 46 2.44 -8.20 -6.38
N THR A 47 1.39 -8.28 -5.55
CA THR A 47 0.04 -8.61 -6.02
C THR A 47 -0.54 -7.53 -6.94
N GLY A 48 -0.20 -6.26 -6.73
CA GLY A 48 -0.58 -5.16 -7.62
C GLY A 48 -0.02 -5.34 -9.04
N PHE A 49 1.28 -5.64 -9.14
CA PHE A 49 1.92 -5.93 -10.43
C PHE A 49 1.41 -7.25 -11.05
N ALA A 50 1.16 -8.28 -10.24
CA ALA A 50 0.59 -9.53 -10.72
C ALA A 50 -0.80 -9.33 -11.36
N ILE A 51 -1.62 -8.44 -10.80
CA ILE A 51 -2.90 -8.04 -11.40
C ILE A 51 -2.69 -7.33 -12.74
N MET A 52 -1.70 -6.44 -12.86
CA MET A 52 -1.40 -5.74 -14.12
C MET A 52 -1.08 -6.72 -15.24
N GLY A 53 -0.27 -7.75 -14.96
CA GLY A 53 0.05 -8.79 -15.93
C GLY A 53 -1.17 -9.58 -16.41
N ARG A 54 -2.16 -9.79 -15.55
CA ARG A 54 -3.44 -10.44 -15.91
C ARG A 54 -4.38 -9.51 -16.68
N PHE A 55 -4.23 -8.21 -16.54
CA PHE A 55 -5.03 -7.20 -17.23
C PHE A 55 -4.51 -6.90 -18.66
N GLY A 56 -3.48 -7.60 -19.12
CA GLY A 56 -2.87 -7.37 -20.45
C GLY A 56 -2.01 -6.10 -20.53
N ILE A 57 -1.73 -5.47 -19.39
CA ILE A 57 -0.90 -4.28 -19.33
C ILE A 57 0.56 -4.72 -19.44
N LYS A 58 1.24 -4.27 -20.50
CA LYS A 58 2.66 -4.58 -20.71
C LYS A 58 3.45 -4.15 -19.49
N HIS A 59 4.44 -4.95 -19.10
CA HIS A 59 5.34 -4.62 -17.98
C HIS A 59 6.36 -3.53 -18.36
N SER A 60 6.34 -3.04 -19.60
CA SER A 60 7.17 -1.94 -20.07
C SER A 60 6.38 -0.62 -20.08
N PRO A 61 7.01 0.51 -19.74
CA PRO A 61 6.45 1.84 -20.00
C PRO A 61 6.05 2.01 -21.48
N PRO A 62 5.06 2.87 -21.80
CA PRO A 62 4.31 3.73 -20.88
C PRO A 62 3.12 3.00 -20.19
N TYR A 63 2.99 3.17 -18.88
CA TYR A 63 1.77 2.75 -18.16
C TYR A 63 0.70 3.86 -18.22
N PRO A 64 -0.60 3.50 -18.21
CA PRO A 64 -1.68 4.45 -17.99
C PRO A 64 -1.45 5.32 -16.75
N THR A 65 -1.77 6.61 -16.83
CA THR A 65 -1.53 7.60 -15.77
C THR A 65 -2.07 7.16 -14.41
N TRP A 66 -3.25 6.53 -14.37
CA TRP A 66 -3.87 6.04 -13.13
C TRP A 66 -3.04 4.95 -12.43
N ILE A 67 -2.29 4.14 -13.18
CA ILE A 67 -1.39 3.12 -12.63
C ILE A 67 -0.19 3.79 -11.98
N ASN A 68 0.43 4.74 -12.68
CA ASN A 68 1.58 5.48 -12.14
C ASN A 68 1.24 6.17 -10.83
N ILE A 69 0.08 6.84 -10.77
CA ILE A 69 -0.40 7.49 -9.55
C ILE A 69 -0.62 6.46 -8.44
N LYS A 70 -1.26 5.32 -8.74
CA LYS A 70 -1.51 4.26 -7.76
C LYS A 70 -0.22 3.65 -7.20
N ILE A 71 0.75 3.35 -8.06
CA ILE A 71 2.08 2.86 -7.63
C ILE A 71 2.74 3.92 -6.75
N GLY A 72 2.71 5.19 -7.16
CA GLY A 72 3.25 6.30 -6.39
C GLY A 72 2.62 6.42 -5.01
N LEU A 73 1.29 6.35 -4.90
CA LEU A 73 0.59 6.41 -3.60
C LEU A 73 0.96 5.24 -2.70
N TRP A 74 1.02 4.01 -3.24
CA TRP A 74 1.44 2.86 -2.44
C TRP A 74 2.90 2.95 -2.01
N LEU A 75 3.80 3.43 -2.85
CA LEU A 75 5.20 3.65 -2.47
C LEU A 75 5.33 4.73 -1.39
N VAL A 76 4.61 5.83 -1.52
CA VAL A 76 4.58 6.89 -0.49
C VAL A 76 4.09 6.33 0.84
N LEU A 77 2.95 5.63 0.86
CA LEU A 77 2.41 5.02 2.08
C LEU A 77 3.38 4.01 2.70
N THR A 78 3.97 3.14 1.88
CA THR A 78 4.79 2.03 2.37
C THR A 78 6.15 2.51 2.88
N ILE A 79 6.81 3.41 2.15
CA ILE A 79 8.16 3.94 2.47
C ILE A 79 8.09 5.04 3.53
N ALA A 80 7.11 5.95 3.46
CA ALA A 80 7.07 7.06 4.39
C ALA A 80 6.56 6.64 5.79
N THR A 81 5.80 5.54 5.95
CA THR A 81 5.40 5.03 7.27
C THR A 81 6.60 4.84 8.23
N PRO A 82 7.61 4.00 7.92
CA PRO A 82 8.74 3.81 8.83
C PRO A 82 9.57 5.08 9.04
N ILE A 83 9.62 5.98 8.05
CA ILE A 83 10.31 7.28 8.16
C ILE A 83 9.60 8.18 9.17
N VAL A 84 8.28 8.33 9.04
CA VAL A 84 7.47 9.19 9.91
C VAL A 84 7.46 8.67 11.33
N VAL A 85 7.25 7.36 11.52
CA VAL A 85 7.27 6.73 12.85
C VAL A 85 8.64 6.91 13.54
N LYS A 86 9.74 6.83 12.77
CA LYS A 86 11.09 7.02 13.30
C LYS A 86 11.43 8.50 13.60
N ARG A 87 10.99 9.43 12.75
CA ARG A 87 11.37 10.86 12.84
C ARG A 87 10.41 11.70 13.69
N TYR A 88 9.14 11.30 13.81
CA TYR A 88 8.10 12.07 14.49
C TYR A 88 7.27 11.20 15.45
N PRO A 89 7.88 10.47 16.40
CA PRO A 89 7.18 9.52 17.28
C PRO A 89 6.07 10.20 18.11
N GLN A 90 6.29 11.42 18.59
CA GLN A 90 5.33 12.18 19.39
C GLN A 90 4.04 12.56 18.63
N LYS A 91 4.12 12.68 17.30
CA LYS A 91 2.98 13.05 16.43
C LYS A 91 2.48 11.86 15.61
N ALA A 92 3.09 10.69 15.75
CA ALA A 92 2.85 9.52 14.91
C ALA A 92 1.37 9.13 14.88
N THR A 93 0.72 9.03 16.04
CA THR A 93 -0.70 8.65 16.12
C THR A 93 -1.63 9.66 15.44
N ARG A 94 -1.30 10.96 15.50
CA ARG A 94 -2.07 12.00 14.78
C ARG A 94 -1.81 11.93 13.26
N LEU A 95 -0.58 11.61 12.86
CA LEU A 95 -0.18 11.47 11.45
C LEU A 95 -0.74 10.20 10.78
N PHE A 96 -1.30 9.27 11.55
CA PHE A 96 -1.99 8.11 11.01
C PHE A 96 -3.26 8.47 10.22
N TRP A 97 -4.03 9.49 10.64
CA TRP A 97 -5.28 9.88 9.97
C TRP A 97 -5.07 10.34 8.51
N PRO A 98 -4.11 11.24 8.21
CA PRO A 98 -3.70 11.52 6.83
C PRO A 98 -3.31 10.26 6.04
N TRP A 99 -2.71 9.27 6.69
CA TRP A 99 -2.33 7.99 6.09
C TRP A 99 -3.55 7.17 5.65
N VAL A 100 -4.59 7.11 6.47
CA VAL A 100 -5.85 6.46 6.13
C VAL A 100 -6.52 7.16 4.96
N VAL A 101 -6.54 8.50 4.96
CA VAL A 101 -7.09 9.29 3.84
C VAL A 101 -6.34 8.99 2.54
N LEU A 102 -5.00 9.00 2.55
CA LEU A 102 -4.18 8.66 1.39
C LEU A 102 -4.44 7.23 0.89
N ALA A 103 -4.60 6.27 1.80
CA ALA A 103 -4.94 4.89 1.44
C ALA A 103 -6.33 4.76 0.80
N LEU A 104 -7.31 5.54 1.27
CA LEU A 104 -8.64 5.63 0.65
C LEU A 104 -8.58 6.27 -0.74
N PHE A 105 -7.78 7.33 -0.92
CA PHE A 105 -7.56 7.91 -2.25
C PHE A 105 -6.93 6.89 -3.21
N ALA A 106 -5.93 6.12 -2.75
CA ALA A 106 -5.28 5.09 -3.55
C ALA A 106 -6.25 3.97 -3.97
N THR A 107 -7.23 3.62 -3.13
CA THR A 107 -8.27 2.63 -3.47
C THR A 107 -9.36 3.22 -4.35
N MET A 108 -9.83 4.45 -4.10
CA MET A 108 -10.84 5.11 -4.93
C MET A 108 -10.37 5.30 -6.38
N MET A 109 -9.10 5.66 -6.61
CA MET A 109 -8.58 5.75 -7.97
C MET A 109 -8.62 4.43 -8.74
N ALA A 110 -8.60 3.28 -8.05
CA ALA A 110 -8.76 1.97 -8.68
C ALA A 110 -10.21 1.66 -9.05
N VAL A 111 -11.19 2.31 -8.40
CA VAL A 111 -12.62 2.16 -8.67
C VAL A 111 -13.03 3.07 -9.82
N TYR A 112 -12.68 4.35 -9.74
CA TYR A 112 -13.06 5.37 -10.73
C TYR A 112 -12.09 5.49 -11.88
N LYS A 113 -11.45 4.39 -12.29
CA LYS A 113 -10.41 4.36 -13.33
C LYS A 113 -10.88 5.25 -14.51
N PRO A 114 -10.25 6.40 -14.77
CA PRO A 114 -10.50 7.07 -16.03
C PRO A 114 -9.97 6.13 -17.12
N MET A 115 -10.86 5.70 -18.02
CA MET A 115 -10.48 4.93 -19.21
C MET A 115 -9.47 5.72 -20.03
#